data_AF-A0A7Y3DD74-F1
#
_entry.id   AF-A0A7Y3DD74-F1
#
_cell.length_a   1.000
_cell.length_b   1.000
_cell.length_c   1.000
_cell.angle_alpha   90.00
_cell.angle_beta   90.00
_cell.angle_gamma   90.00
#
_symmetry.space_group_name_H-M   'P 1'
#
loop_
_entity.id
_entity.type
_entity.pdbx_description
1 polymer ?
#
loop_
_entity_poly.entity_id
_entity_poly.type
_entity_poly.pdbx_seq_one_letter_code
_entity_poly.pdbx_strand_id
1 'polypeptide(L)'
;PYRSHPIDLIETGCYENIRPRLLSVNPGGTVPVLVHRGHPIYESHEQIRYAAQHAPAGSPGLVPEDPALRREMEAWIDRSSITEDPIEHGDVSAGNAVPGLTLPLFATMIEKIPVWRILEGLLFHFDKRRPVLFLALKLRGIEKFAGLGPAPRVLARSRDQMRVHLDALEAQLAGTGGPWILGDFFSLADVSWLVIFERLRQADAEAIFLGDDRHPLCHAYWGRLKARDAYRRAILEHDHPLIEYGRRRIAEAKAADAGLRGLLEGR
;
A
#
# COMPACT_ATOMS: atom_id res chain seq x y z
N PRO A 1 2.72 20.61 -13.17
CA PRO A 1 1.65 20.75 -12.15
C PRO A 1 0.53 19.75 -12.48
N TYR A 2 -0.15 19.21 -11.48
CA TYR A 2 -1.28 18.29 -11.67
C TYR A 2 -2.47 18.75 -10.82
N ARG A 3 -3.67 18.29 -11.16
CA ARG A 3 -4.88 18.49 -10.36
C ARG A 3 -5.32 17.14 -9.80
N SER A 4 -5.38 17.02 -8.48
CA SER A 4 -5.88 15.81 -7.84
C SER A 4 -7.41 15.79 -7.83
N HIS A 5 -7.98 14.60 -8.02
CA HIS A 5 -9.40 14.33 -7.89
C HIS A 5 -9.54 13.14 -6.92
N PRO A 6 -9.88 13.38 -5.65
CA PRO A 6 -10.06 12.28 -4.70
C PRO A 6 -11.25 11.42 -5.13
N ILE A 7 -11.09 10.12 -4.97
CA ILE A 7 -12.14 9.12 -5.21
C ILE A 7 -12.19 8.23 -3.98
N ASP A 8 -13.37 8.15 -3.37
CA ASP A 8 -13.58 7.22 -2.28
C ASP A 8 -13.66 5.75 -2.72
N LEU A 9 -13.03 4.90 -1.91
CA LEU A 9 -13.30 3.47 -1.85
C LEU A 9 -14.22 3.19 -0.67
N ILE A 10 -14.77 1.98 -0.60
CA ILE A 10 -15.68 1.64 0.49
C ILE A 10 -15.02 1.78 1.86
N GLU A 11 -13.74 1.45 1.97
CA GLU A 11 -12.96 1.62 3.19
C GLU A 11 -12.73 3.10 3.58
N THR A 12 -12.80 4.05 2.63
CA THR A 12 -12.62 5.49 2.90
C THR A 12 -13.93 6.28 2.96
N GLY A 13 -15.06 5.72 2.54
CA GLY A 13 -16.34 6.41 2.63
C GLY A 13 -17.48 5.68 1.94
N CYS A 14 -17.34 5.50 0.62
CA CYS A 14 -18.36 4.93 -0.23
C CYS A 14 -17.76 4.36 -1.53
N TYR A 15 -18.58 3.67 -2.31
CA TYR A 15 -18.19 3.10 -3.60
C TYR A 15 -18.12 4.15 -4.72
N GLU A 16 -17.34 5.23 -4.56
CA GLU A 16 -17.20 6.27 -5.60
C GLU A 16 -16.47 5.75 -6.85
N ASN A 17 -15.51 4.85 -6.67
CA ASN A 17 -14.73 4.24 -7.76
C ASN A 17 -15.56 3.46 -8.79
N ILE A 18 -16.76 3.02 -8.43
CA ILE A 18 -17.68 2.33 -9.35
C ILE A 18 -18.89 3.21 -9.72
N ARG A 19 -18.77 4.55 -9.59
CA ARG A 19 -19.79 5.49 -10.07
C ARG A 19 -19.52 5.91 -11.51
N PRO A 20 -20.55 6.36 -12.25
CA PRO A 20 -20.41 6.76 -13.65
C PRO A 20 -19.27 7.75 -13.91
N ARG A 21 -19.00 8.66 -12.97
CA ARG A 21 -17.93 9.66 -13.09
C ARG A 21 -16.53 9.06 -13.26
N LEU A 22 -16.18 8.01 -12.49
CA LEU A 22 -14.89 7.33 -12.69
C LEU A 22 -14.99 6.31 -13.81
N LEU A 23 -16.09 5.57 -13.91
CA LEU A 23 -16.26 4.53 -14.93
C LEU A 23 -16.23 5.07 -16.37
N SER A 24 -16.60 6.34 -16.60
CA SER A 24 -16.42 7.00 -17.90
C SER A 24 -14.96 7.28 -18.26
N VAL A 25 -14.04 7.23 -17.27
CA VAL A 25 -12.60 7.44 -17.45
C VAL A 25 -11.85 6.11 -17.40
N ASN A 26 -12.14 5.28 -16.40
CA ASN A 26 -11.60 3.94 -16.20
C ASN A 26 -12.74 2.92 -15.97
N PRO A 27 -13.12 2.17 -17.01
CA PRO A 27 -14.16 1.14 -16.91
C PRO A 27 -13.86 0.04 -15.88
N GLY A 28 -12.59 -0.16 -15.52
CA GLY A 28 -12.19 -1.13 -14.49
C GLY A 28 -12.55 -0.70 -13.07
N GLY A 29 -12.93 0.56 -12.85
CA GLY A 29 -13.31 1.06 -11.52
C GLY A 29 -12.17 1.01 -10.50
N THR A 30 -10.92 1.01 -10.97
CA THR A 30 -9.71 1.00 -10.15
C THR A 30 -9.10 2.40 -10.07
N VAL A 31 -8.33 2.63 -9.01
CA VAL A 31 -7.54 3.84 -8.78
C VAL A 31 -6.11 3.43 -8.45
N PRO A 32 -5.10 4.28 -8.73
CA PRO A 32 -5.19 5.62 -9.34
C PRO A 32 -5.43 5.58 -10.86
N VAL A 33 -5.82 6.71 -11.45
CA VAL A 33 -5.86 6.93 -12.91
C VAL A 33 -5.20 8.27 -13.21
N LEU A 34 -4.19 8.27 -14.08
CA LEU A 34 -3.58 9.50 -14.58
C LEU A 34 -4.26 9.89 -15.88
N VAL A 35 -4.70 11.14 -16.00
CA VAL A 35 -5.23 11.69 -17.26
C VAL A 35 -4.32 12.81 -17.75
N HIS A 36 -3.72 12.63 -18.92
CA HIS A 36 -2.92 13.66 -19.57
C HIS A 36 -3.49 13.98 -20.95
N ARG A 37 -3.93 15.23 -21.15
CA ARG A 37 -4.53 15.72 -22.42
C ARG A 37 -5.70 14.86 -22.92
N GLY A 38 -6.54 14.40 -22.00
CA GLY A 38 -7.71 13.57 -22.30
C GLY A 38 -7.41 12.08 -22.49
N HIS A 39 -6.14 11.67 -22.43
CA HIS A 39 -5.74 10.26 -22.50
C HIS A 39 -5.54 9.67 -21.09
N PRO A 40 -6.28 8.61 -20.72
CA PRO A 40 -6.11 7.94 -19.43
C PRO A 40 -4.98 6.91 -19.47
N ILE A 41 -4.22 6.81 -18.36
CA ILE A 41 -3.23 5.79 -18.07
C ILE A 41 -3.65 5.11 -16.76
N TYR A 42 -3.86 3.79 -16.79
CA TYR A 42 -4.53 3.05 -15.72
C TYR A 42 -3.57 2.39 -14.74
N GLU A 43 -2.54 1.71 -15.23
CA GLU A 43 -1.66 0.93 -14.36
C GLU A 43 -0.65 1.83 -13.63
N SER A 44 -0.53 1.70 -12.31
CA SER A 44 0.30 2.60 -11.50
C SER A 44 1.79 2.58 -11.93
N HIS A 45 2.31 1.41 -12.30
CA HIS A 45 3.66 1.26 -12.83
C HIS A 45 3.83 1.95 -14.20
N GLU A 46 2.82 1.94 -15.06
CA GLU A 46 2.84 2.73 -16.30
C GLU A 46 2.73 4.22 -16.03
N GLN A 47 1.89 4.63 -15.07
CA GLN A 47 1.71 6.02 -14.68
C GLN A 47 3.02 6.67 -14.20
N ILE A 48 3.80 5.99 -13.35
CA ILE A 48 5.08 6.54 -12.87
C ILE A 48 6.12 6.62 -13.98
N ARG A 49 6.17 5.64 -14.90
CA ARG A 49 7.05 5.68 -16.09
C ARG A 49 6.66 6.83 -17.01
N TYR A 50 5.36 6.97 -17.28
CA TYR A 50 4.82 8.06 -18.09
C TYR A 50 5.14 9.43 -17.48
N ALA A 51 4.93 9.59 -16.17
CA ALA A 51 5.23 10.83 -15.47
C ALA A 51 6.73 11.19 -15.52
N ALA A 52 7.62 10.20 -15.36
CA ALA A 52 9.06 10.42 -15.48
C ALA A 52 9.47 10.85 -16.89
N GLN A 53 8.89 10.24 -17.94
CA GLN A 53 9.16 10.60 -19.34
C GLN A 53 8.64 11.99 -19.72
N HIS A 54 7.60 12.48 -19.05
CA HIS A 54 6.96 13.77 -19.32
C HIS A 54 7.36 14.86 -18.31
N ALA A 55 8.39 14.61 -17.50
CA ALA A 55 8.89 15.58 -16.54
C ALA A 55 9.47 16.82 -17.26
N PRO A 56 9.28 18.04 -16.72
CA PRO A 56 9.88 19.24 -17.28
C PRO A 56 11.41 19.14 -17.36
N ALA A 57 12.01 19.76 -18.37
CA ALA A 57 13.47 19.88 -18.47
C ALA A 57 14.08 20.45 -17.18
N GLY A 58 15.18 19.85 -16.71
CA GLY A 58 15.83 20.22 -15.45
C GLY A 58 15.23 19.54 -14.20
N SER A 59 14.18 18.74 -14.34
CA SER A 59 13.73 17.86 -13.24
C SER A 59 14.76 16.76 -12.99
N PRO A 60 15.01 16.37 -11.72
CA PRO A 60 15.85 15.21 -11.43
C PRO A 60 15.34 13.96 -12.15
N GLY A 61 16.24 13.24 -12.81
CA GLY A 61 15.91 11.98 -13.48
C GLY A 61 15.54 10.90 -12.46
N LEU A 62 14.52 10.10 -12.77
CA LEU A 62 14.11 8.94 -11.97
C LEU A 62 14.37 7.60 -12.68
N VAL A 63 14.87 7.66 -13.91
CA VAL A 63 15.17 6.49 -14.74
C VAL A 63 16.66 6.54 -15.07
N PRO A 64 17.45 5.50 -14.73
CA PRO A 64 18.87 5.47 -15.03
C PRO A 64 19.09 5.37 -16.55
N GLU A 65 20.18 5.99 -17.03
CA GLU A 65 20.61 5.90 -18.43
C GLU A 65 21.20 4.52 -18.77
N ASP A 66 21.95 3.95 -17.81
CA ASP A 66 22.55 2.62 -17.93
C ASP A 66 21.47 1.54 -18.11
N PRO A 67 21.50 0.76 -19.20
CA PRO A 67 20.54 -0.32 -19.45
C PRO A 67 20.52 -1.42 -18.38
N ALA A 68 21.65 -1.73 -17.74
CA ALA A 68 21.72 -2.71 -16.67
C ALA A 68 21.02 -2.21 -15.41
N LEU A 69 21.31 -0.96 -14.98
CA LEU A 69 20.61 -0.34 -13.85
C LEU A 69 19.12 -0.15 -14.14
N ARG A 70 18.74 0.09 -15.40
CA ARG A 70 17.33 0.18 -15.80
C ARG A 70 16.63 -1.16 -15.63
N ARG A 71 17.25 -2.28 -16.03
CA ARG A 71 16.67 -3.62 -15.81
C ARG A 71 16.50 -3.93 -14.32
N GLU A 72 17.49 -3.55 -13.51
CA GLU A 72 17.40 -3.69 -12.05
C GLU A 72 16.23 -2.85 -11.49
N MET A 73 16.12 -1.59 -11.92
CA MET A 73 14.99 -0.71 -11.55
C MET A 73 13.64 -1.36 -11.84
N GLU A 74 13.46 -1.91 -13.04
CA GLU A 74 12.21 -2.55 -13.46
C GLU A 74 11.91 -3.78 -12.58
N ALA A 75 12.91 -4.61 -12.27
CA ALA A 75 12.73 -5.76 -11.39
C ALA A 75 12.24 -5.36 -9.98
N TRP A 76 12.72 -4.24 -9.44
CA TRP A 76 12.25 -3.72 -8.15
C TRP A 76 10.85 -3.10 -8.23
N ILE A 77 10.49 -2.46 -9.35
CA ILE A 77 9.12 -1.99 -9.61
C ILE A 77 8.17 -3.19 -9.63
N ASP A 78 8.50 -4.24 -10.37
CA ASP A 78 7.70 -5.45 -10.46
C ASP A 78 7.53 -6.12 -9.08
N ARG A 79 8.62 -6.18 -8.29
CA ARG A 79 8.59 -6.71 -6.92
C ARG A 79 7.74 -5.88 -5.96
N SER A 80 7.42 -4.62 -6.27
CA SER A 80 6.51 -3.78 -5.47
C SER A 80 5.08 -3.73 -6.02
N SER A 81 4.85 -4.27 -7.22
CA SER A 81 3.57 -4.17 -7.91
C SER A 81 2.56 -5.19 -7.40
N ILE A 82 1.28 -4.84 -7.43
CA ILE A 82 0.21 -5.80 -7.20
C ILE A 82 -0.03 -6.55 -8.51
N THR A 83 0.00 -7.88 -8.45
CA THR A 83 -0.27 -8.77 -9.58
C THR A 83 -1.52 -9.61 -9.30
N GLU A 84 -1.83 -10.59 -10.16
CA GLU A 84 -3.09 -11.32 -10.09
C GLU A 84 -3.21 -12.17 -8.80
N ASP A 85 -4.38 -12.07 -8.17
CA ASP A 85 -4.75 -12.60 -6.84
C ASP A 85 -3.72 -12.32 -5.72
N PRO A 86 -3.62 -11.06 -5.26
CA PRO A 86 -2.57 -10.67 -4.32
C PRO A 86 -2.69 -11.35 -2.96
N ILE A 87 -3.89 -11.80 -2.57
CA ILE A 87 -4.08 -12.46 -1.28
C ILE A 87 -3.38 -13.81 -1.28
N GLU A 88 -3.46 -14.57 -2.38
CA GLU A 88 -2.88 -15.90 -2.50
C GLU A 88 -1.42 -15.89 -2.94
N HIS A 89 -1.01 -14.89 -3.73
CA HIS A 89 0.33 -14.80 -4.33
C HIS A 89 1.22 -13.72 -3.70
N GLY A 90 1.12 -13.55 -2.38
CA GLY A 90 1.93 -12.59 -1.61
C GLY A 90 3.44 -12.84 -1.65
N ASP A 91 3.88 -14.02 -2.07
CA ASP A 91 5.28 -14.40 -2.26
C ASP A 91 5.90 -13.86 -3.56
N VAL A 92 5.06 -13.52 -4.54
CA VAL A 92 5.50 -13.02 -5.85
C VAL A 92 6.00 -11.58 -5.74
N SER A 93 5.35 -10.75 -4.92
CA SER A 93 5.69 -9.34 -4.76
C SER A 93 5.34 -8.81 -3.37
N ALA A 94 6.12 -7.83 -2.91
CA ALA A 94 5.80 -7.06 -1.71
C ALA A 94 4.42 -6.38 -1.83
N GLY A 95 4.06 -5.96 -3.05
CA GLY A 95 2.73 -5.42 -3.35
C GLY A 95 1.61 -6.40 -2.99
N ASN A 96 1.77 -7.69 -3.32
CA ASN A 96 0.78 -8.72 -3.01
C ASN A 96 0.74 -9.08 -1.53
N ALA A 97 1.85 -8.95 -0.79
CA ALA A 97 1.84 -9.14 0.65
C ALA A 97 1.05 -8.04 1.41
N VAL A 98 0.89 -6.83 0.84
CA VAL A 98 0.24 -5.70 1.53
C VAL A 98 -1.25 -5.92 1.86
N PRO A 99 -2.11 -6.44 0.95
CA PRO A 99 -3.52 -6.67 1.25
C PRO A 99 -3.80 -7.46 2.52
N GLY A 100 -3.05 -8.52 2.82
CA GLY A 100 -3.23 -9.26 4.06
C GLY A 100 -2.80 -8.47 5.31
N LEU A 101 -1.72 -7.68 5.19
CA LEU A 101 -1.22 -6.83 6.26
C LEU A 101 -2.15 -5.65 6.61
N THR A 102 -2.98 -5.24 5.66
CA THR A 102 -3.90 -4.09 5.82
C THR A 102 -5.31 -4.49 6.29
N LEU A 103 -5.58 -5.79 6.50
CA LEU A 103 -6.86 -6.26 7.03
C LEU A 103 -7.22 -5.64 8.40
N PRO A 104 -6.30 -5.51 9.38
CA PRO A 104 -6.62 -4.84 10.64
C PRO A 104 -6.97 -3.35 10.44
N LEU A 105 -6.31 -2.68 9.48
CA LEU A 105 -6.59 -1.28 9.16
C LEU A 105 -7.99 -1.12 8.58
N PHE A 106 -8.40 -2.03 7.69
CA PHE A 106 -9.77 -2.06 7.20
C PHE A 106 -10.79 -2.37 8.29
N ALA A 107 -10.46 -3.28 9.23
CA ALA A 107 -11.32 -3.61 10.35
C ALA A 107 -11.63 -2.38 11.24
N THR A 108 -10.67 -1.47 11.38
CA THR A 108 -10.84 -0.24 12.17
C THR A 108 -11.45 0.90 11.36
N MET A 109 -11.03 1.12 10.10
CA MET A 109 -11.59 2.16 9.24
C MET A 109 -13.10 1.99 9.02
N ILE A 110 -13.54 0.75 8.78
CA ILE A 110 -14.93 0.43 8.45
C ILE A 110 -15.90 0.69 9.63
N GLU A 111 -15.38 0.85 10.86
CA GLU A 111 -16.18 1.26 12.02
C GLU A 111 -16.93 2.57 11.75
N LYS A 112 -16.30 3.51 11.04
CA LYS A 112 -16.88 4.82 10.72
C LYS A 112 -17.79 4.83 9.50
N ILE A 113 -17.80 3.77 8.71
CA ILE A 113 -18.61 3.69 7.49
C ILE A 113 -20.02 3.19 7.83
N PRO A 114 -21.10 3.90 7.48
CA PRO A 114 -22.46 3.42 7.72
C PRO A 114 -22.72 2.08 7.05
N VAL A 115 -23.41 1.15 7.74
CA VAL A 115 -23.62 -0.22 7.23
C VAL A 115 -24.32 -0.23 5.85
N TRP A 116 -25.24 0.70 5.61
CA TRP A 116 -25.96 0.79 4.35
C TRP A 116 -25.04 1.11 3.16
N ARG A 117 -23.95 1.88 3.37
CA ARG A 117 -22.93 2.14 2.33
C ARG A 117 -22.19 0.87 1.93
N ILE A 118 -21.99 -0.05 2.87
CA ILE A 118 -21.35 -1.36 2.62
C ILE A 118 -22.33 -2.27 1.87
N LEU A 119 -23.60 -2.27 2.28
CA LEU A 119 -24.65 -3.06 1.66
C LEU A 119 -24.89 -2.68 0.19
N GLU A 120 -24.68 -1.40 -0.20
CA GLU A 120 -24.70 -1.01 -1.61
C GLU A 120 -23.74 -1.85 -2.47
N GLY A 121 -22.60 -2.27 -1.91
CA GLY A 121 -21.62 -3.10 -2.60
C GLY A 121 -22.16 -4.48 -2.96
N LEU A 122 -23.03 -5.05 -2.13
CA LEU A 122 -23.69 -6.33 -2.44
C LEU A 122 -24.52 -6.23 -3.72
N LEU A 123 -25.06 -5.05 -4.03
CA LEU A 123 -25.81 -4.79 -5.26
C LEU A 123 -24.86 -4.44 -6.43
N PHE A 124 -23.92 -3.51 -6.22
CA PHE A 124 -23.22 -2.84 -7.34
C PHE A 124 -21.74 -3.17 -7.51
N HIS A 125 -21.06 -3.73 -6.50
CA HIS A 125 -19.64 -4.06 -6.63
C HIS A 125 -19.45 -5.33 -7.47
N PHE A 126 -18.45 -5.33 -8.37
CA PHE A 126 -18.16 -6.45 -9.27
C PHE A 126 -17.65 -7.70 -8.52
N ASP A 127 -16.82 -7.50 -7.49
CA ASP A 127 -16.42 -8.58 -6.57
C ASP A 127 -17.34 -8.60 -5.34
N LYS A 128 -18.22 -9.60 -5.24
CA LYS A 128 -19.17 -9.74 -4.12
C LYS A 128 -18.51 -10.23 -2.82
N ARG A 129 -17.29 -10.77 -2.88
CA ARG A 129 -16.54 -11.22 -1.69
C ARG A 129 -16.13 -10.01 -0.83
N ARG A 130 -15.81 -8.89 -1.48
CA ARG A 130 -15.34 -7.66 -0.82
C ARG A 130 -16.40 -7.02 0.11
N PRO A 131 -17.64 -6.72 -0.32
CA PRO A 131 -18.68 -6.22 0.59
C PRO A 131 -19.01 -7.18 1.74
N VAL A 132 -18.98 -8.50 1.49
CA VAL A 132 -19.20 -9.52 2.54
C VAL A 132 -18.09 -9.46 3.59
N LEU A 133 -16.83 -9.38 3.17
CA LEU A 133 -15.70 -9.19 4.06
C LEU A 133 -15.86 -7.92 4.89
N PHE A 134 -16.11 -6.76 4.27
CA PHE A 134 -16.25 -5.49 4.99
C PHE A 134 -17.43 -5.48 5.96
N LEU A 135 -18.55 -6.13 5.62
CA LEU A 135 -19.67 -6.29 6.54
C LEU A 135 -19.26 -7.15 7.75
N ALA A 136 -18.57 -8.26 7.52
CA ALA A 136 -18.06 -9.11 8.60
C ALA A 136 -17.07 -8.37 9.51
N LEU A 137 -16.13 -7.61 8.92
CA LEU A 137 -15.19 -6.75 9.64
C LEU A 137 -15.94 -5.71 10.48
N LYS A 138 -16.94 -5.03 9.93
CA LYS A 138 -17.72 -4.02 10.65
C LYS A 138 -18.48 -4.60 11.84
N LEU A 139 -19.09 -5.77 11.67
CA LEU A 139 -19.90 -6.40 12.72
C LEU A 139 -19.06 -6.98 13.86
N ARG A 140 -17.85 -7.48 13.54
CA ARG A 140 -16.96 -8.12 14.52
C ARG A 140 -15.97 -7.16 15.15
N GLY A 141 -15.56 -6.12 14.43
CA GLY A 141 -14.50 -5.21 14.85
C GLY A 141 -13.13 -5.89 14.92
N ILE A 142 -12.12 -5.10 15.30
CA ILE A 142 -10.75 -5.59 15.47
C ILE A 142 -10.61 -6.50 16.71
N GLU A 143 -11.45 -6.34 17.73
CA GLU A 143 -11.44 -7.14 18.96
C GLU A 143 -11.71 -8.62 18.70
N LYS A 144 -12.48 -8.93 17.65
CA LYS A 144 -12.83 -10.31 17.28
C LYS A 144 -12.08 -10.76 16.02
N PHE A 145 -10.95 -10.13 15.69
CA PHE A 145 -10.14 -10.47 14.51
C PHE A 145 -9.73 -11.94 14.46
N ALA A 146 -9.40 -12.55 15.59
CA ALA A 146 -9.09 -13.98 15.69
C ALA A 146 -10.20 -14.90 15.14
N GLY A 147 -11.46 -14.47 15.21
CA GLY A 147 -12.63 -15.22 14.73
C GLY A 147 -13.08 -14.87 13.31
N LEU A 148 -12.35 -14.01 12.59
CA LEU A 148 -12.72 -13.54 11.24
C LEU A 148 -12.27 -14.53 10.14
N GLY A 149 -12.72 -15.77 10.23
CA GLY A 149 -12.52 -16.78 9.19
C GLY A 149 -11.04 -16.95 8.80
N PRO A 150 -10.66 -16.76 7.52
CA PRO A 150 -9.27 -16.90 7.08
C PRO A 150 -8.38 -15.69 7.43
N ALA A 151 -8.93 -14.56 7.90
CA ALA A 151 -8.19 -13.31 8.04
C ALA A 151 -6.92 -13.41 8.92
N PRO A 152 -6.91 -14.08 10.09
CA PRO A 152 -5.68 -14.26 10.86
C PRO A 152 -4.60 -15.04 10.13
N ARG A 153 -4.99 -16.07 9.37
CA ARG A 153 -4.05 -16.89 8.60
C ARG A 153 -3.48 -16.11 7.42
N VAL A 154 -4.33 -15.34 6.73
CA VAL A 154 -3.90 -14.43 5.66
C VAL A 154 -2.92 -13.39 6.19
N LEU A 155 -3.24 -12.74 7.32
CA LEU A 155 -2.33 -11.79 7.97
C LEU A 155 -0.97 -12.42 8.31
N ALA A 156 -0.98 -13.61 8.94
CA ALA A 156 0.24 -14.32 9.29
C ALA A 156 1.08 -14.67 8.05
N ARG A 157 0.45 -15.24 7.01
CA ARG A 157 1.10 -15.56 5.73
C ARG A 157 1.71 -14.32 5.09
N SER A 158 0.94 -13.25 4.98
CA SER A 158 1.40 -11.99 4.36
C SER A 158 2.55 -11.34 5.13
N ARG A 159 2.60 -11.49 6.45
CA ARG A 159 3.73 -11.03 7.25
C ARG A 159 4.99 -11.84 6.98
N ASP A 160 4.89 -13.16 6.85
CA ASP A 160 6.05 -13.99 6.52
C ASP A 160 6.54 -13.73 5.09
N GLN A 161 5.63 -13.53 4.14
CA GLN A 161 5.96 -13.14 2.76
C GLN A 161 6.63 -11.76 2.70
N MET A 162 6.08 -10.77 3.41
CA MET A 162 6.67 -9.42 3.47
C MET A 162 8.10 -9.45 4.04
N ARG A 163 8.37 -10.31 5.04
CA ARG A 163 9.74 -10.49 5.56
C ARG A 163 10.70 -10.94 4.47
N VAL A 164 10.32 -11.88 3.61
CA VAL A 164 11.16 -12.33 2.48
C VAL A 164 11.46 -11.18 1.51
N HIS A 165 10.49 -10.30 1.26
CA HIS A 165 10.74 -9.13 0.40
C HIS A 165 11.63 -8.08 1.06
N LEU A 166 11.50 -7.87 2.38
CA LEU A 166 12.36 -6.96 3.12
C LEU A 166 13.78 -7.52 3.30
N ASP A 167 13.95 -8.84 3.48
CA ASP A 167 15.27 -9.49 3.48
C ASP A 167 16.00 -9.22 2.16
N ALA A 168 15.28 -9.30 1.03
CA ALA A 168 15.87 -9.01 -0.27
C ALA A 168 16.20 -7.53 -0.43
N LEU A 169 15.34 -6.61 0.04
CA LEU A 169 15.63 -5.18 0.01
C LEU A 169 16.84 -4.85 0.88
N GLU A 170 16.94 -5.45 2.06
CA GLU A 170 18.08 -5.32 2.97
C GLU A 170 19.38 -5.76 2.28
N ALA A 171 19.36 -6.95 1.66
CA ALA A 171 20.49 -7.46 0.89
C ALA A 171 20.87 -6.55 -0.29
N GLN A 172 19.88 -5.98 -0.98
CA GLN A 172 20.10 -5.04 -2.07
C GLN A 172 20.75 -3.73 -1.61
N LEU A 173 20.25 -3.16 -0.52
CA LEU A 173 20.82 -1.94 0.07
C LEU A 173 22.24 -2.19 0.57
N ALA A 174 22.51 -3.38 1.12
CA ALA A 174 23.86 -3.77 1.51
C ALA A 174 24.78 -3.94 0.29
N GLY A 175 24.30 -4.62 -0.76
CA GLY A 175 25.08 -4.95 -1.95
C GLY A 175 25.43 -3.73 -2.81
N THR A 176 24.54 -2.74 -2.90
CA THR A 176 24.79 -1.50 -3.63
C THR A 176 25.52 -0.44 -2.81
N GLY A 177 25.59 -0.62 -1.49
CA GLY A 177 26.08 0.41 -0.54
C GLY A 177 25.04 1.48 -0.20
N GLY A 178 23.83 1.40 -0.76
CA GLY A 178 22.78 2.41 -0.60
C GLY A 178 23.21 3.79 -1.11
N PRO A 179 22.54 4.89 -0.69
CA PRO A 179 21.41 4.95 0.23
C PRO A 179 20.05 4.56 -0.37
N TRP A 180 19.95 4.36 -1.68
CA TRP A 180 18.74 3.97 -2.42
C TRP A 180 18.86 2.56 -3.01
N ILE A 181 17.77 2.04 -3.59
CA ILE A 181 17.72 0.68 -4.14
C ILE A 181 18.80 0.45 -5.22
N LEU A 182 19.16 1.49 -5.96
CA LEU A 182 20.18 1.47 -7.01
C LEU A 182 21.45 2.24 -6.60
N GLY A 183 21.84 2.15 -5.32
CA GLY A 183 22.98 2.86 -4.76
C GLY A 183 22.68 4.36 -4.56
N ASP A 184 23.50 5.23 -5.16
CA ASP A 184 23.35 6.69 -5.04
C ASP A 184 22.19 7.28 -5.85
N PHE A 185 21.58 6.51 -6.75
CA PHE A 185 20.55 7.00 -7.65
C PHE A 185 19.12 6.72 -7.12
N PHE A 186 18.40 7.79 -6.75
CA PHE A 186 16.97 7.70 -6.40
C PHE A 186 16.12 7.53 -7.66
N SER A 187 15.41 6.42 -7.76
CA SER A 187 14.76 5.98 -9.00
C SER A 187 13.26 5.71 -8.83
N LEU A 188 12.60 5.31 -9.92
CA LEU A 188 11.22 4.81 -9.87
C LEU A 188 11.06 3.57 -8.99
N ALA A 189 12.11 2.77 -8.78
CA ALA A 189 12.06 1.67 -7.81
C ALA A 189 11.85 2.19 -6.38
N ASP A 190 12.50 3.31 -6.02
CA ASP A 190 12.32 3.91 -4.69
C ASP A 190 10.93 4.53 -4.54
N VAL A 191 10.40 5.13 -5.60
CA VAL A 191 9.03 5.65 -5.64
C VAL A 191 8.01 4.52 -5.46
N SER A 192 8.24 3.36 -6.07
CA SER A 192 7.34 2.22 -5.99
C SER A 192 7.46 1.47 -4.64
N TRP A 193 8.64 1.46 -4.02
CA TRP A 193 8.82 0.86 -2.69
C TRP A 193 8.36 1.75 -1.54
N LEU A 194 8.40 3.08 -1.71
CA LEU A 194 7.87 4.02 -0.73
C LEU A 194 6.43 3.67 -0.32
N VAL A 195 5.58 3.27 -1.27
CA VAL A 195 4.19 2.93 -0.95
C VAL A 195 4.07 1.66 -0.11
N ILE A 196 5.01 0.72 -0.19
CA ILE A 196 5.03 -0.47 0.68
C ILE A 196 5.26 -0.05 2.13
N PHE A 197 6.29 0.76 2.38
CA PHE A 197 6.59 1.28 3.72
C PHE A 197 5.45 2.15 4.27
N GLU A 198 4.85 2.98 3.42
CA GLU A 198 3.70 3.78 3.81
C GLU A 198 2.51 2.91 4.23
N ARG A 199 2.28 1.78 3.56
CA ARG A 199 1.23 0.82 3.98
C ARG A 199 1.54 0.16 5.31
N LEU A 200 2.82 -0.15 5.58
CA LEU A 200 3.25 -0.64 6.90
C LEU A 200 3.00 0.42 7.99
N ARG A 201 3.28 1.70 7.73
CA ARG A 201 2.97 2.82 8.65
C ARG A 201 1.48 2.93 8.92
N GLN A 202 0.67 2.94 7.86
CA GLN A 202 -0.79 3.06 7.97
C GLN A 202 -1.41 1.88 8.75
N ALA A 203 -0.87 0.68 8.58
CA ALA A 203 -1.30 -0.52 9.29
C ALA A 203 -0.73 -0.66 10.73
N ASP A 204 -0.02 0.35 11.23
CA ASP A 204 0.67 0.31 12.54
C ASP A 204 1.62 -0.91 12.64
N ALA A 205 2.30 -1.24 11.54
CA ALA A 205 3.11 -2.44 11.40
C ALA A 205 4.63 -2.17 11.28
N GLU A 206 5.07 -0.90 11.24
CA GLU A 206 6.49 -0.55 11.10
C GLU A 206 7.39 -1.26 12.11
N ALA A 207 7.01 -1.24 13.40
CA ALA A 207 7.81 -1.86 14.47
C ALA A 207 7.90 -3.40 14.37
N ILE A 208 7.00 -4.04 13.61
CA ILE A 208 7.02 -5.49 13.36
C ILE A 208 8.17 -5.86 12.41
N PHE A 209 8.50 -4.97 11.47
CA PHE A 209 9.43 -5.24 10.38
C PHE A 209 10.75 -4.46 10.48
N LEU A 210 10.73 -3.28 11.11
CA LEU A 210 11.84 -2.32 11.17
C LEU A 210 12.25 -2.00 12.62
N GLY A 211 11.67 -2.72 13.59
CA GLY A 211 11.96 -2.56 15.02
C GLY A 211 12.91 -3.60 15.58
N ASP A 212 13.34 -4.57 14.77
CA ASP A 212 14.35 -5.55 15.11
C ASP A 212 15.69 -5.22 14.43
N ASP A 213 16.75 -5.91 14.85
CA ASP A 213 18.09 -5.75 14.25
C ASP A 213 18.21 -6.48 12.90
N ARG A 214 17.12 -6.99 12.34
CA ARG A 214 17.13 -7.78 11.10
C ARG A 214 17.22 -6.90 9.86
N HIS A 215 16.55 -5.74 9.87
CA HIS A 215 16.51 -4.85 8.71
C HIS A 215 16.99 -3.40 9.00
N PRO A 216 18.21 -3.22 9.54
CA PRO A 216 18.73 -1.89 9.87
C PRO A 216 18.87 -0.97 8.64
N LEU A 217 19.21 -1.50 7.47
CA LEU A 217 19.31 -0.70 6.24
C LEU A 217 17.94 -0.30 5.72
N CYS A 218 16.94 -1.19 5.77
CA CYS A 218 15.55 -0.84 5.46
C CYS A 218 15.01 0.22 6.42
N HIS A 219 15.33 0.13 7.71
CA HIS A 219 14.97 1.16 8.70
C HIS A 219 15.56 2.53 8.32
N ALA A 220 16.87 2.57 8.03
CA ALA A 220 17.55 3.80 7.61
C ALA A 220 17.00 4.33 6.28
N TYR A 221 16.76 3.44 5.31
CA TYR A 221 16.15 3.74 4.01
C TYR A 221 14.78 4.39 4.17
N TRP A 222 13.91 3.82 5.01
CA TRP A 222 12.61 4.41 5.31
C TRP A 222 12.71 5.79 5.95
N GLY A 223 13.67 5.98 6.86
CA GLY A 223 14.01 7.29 7.42
C GLY A 223 14.34 8.32 6.33
N ARG A 224 15.16 7.94 5.34
CA ARG A 224 15.53 8.79 4.20
C ARG A 224 14.34 9.10 3.30
N LEU A 225 13.47 8.12 3.02
CA LEU A 225 12.25 8.34 2.24
C LEU A 225 11.35 9.38 2.90
N LYS A 226 11.11 9.25 4.22
CA LYS A 226 10.29 10.19 5.01
C LYS A 226 10.88 11.60 5.03
N ALA A 227 12.20 11.74 4.97
CA ALA A 227 12.88 13.03 5.00
C ALA A 227 12.76 13.83 3.68
N ARG A 228 12.29 13.21 2.59
CA ARG A 228 12.14 13.88 1.29
C ARG A 228 10.96 14.85 1.34
N ASP A 229 11.16 16.09 0.87
CA ASP A 229 10.07 17.06 0.72
C ASP A 229 8.92 16.52 -0.15
N ALA A 230 9.26 15.73 -1.18
CA ALA A 230 8.29 15.08 -2.05
C ALA A 230 7.36 14.12 -1.28
N TYR A 231 7.84 13.43 -0.24
CA TYR A 231 7.01 12.55 0.59
C TYR A 231 5.97 13.36 1.38
N ARG A 232 6.39 14.45 2.02
CA ARG A 232 5.47 15.37 2.71
C ARG A 232 4.36 15.87 1.76
N ARG A 233 4.76 16.39 0.59
CA ARG A 233 3.84 16.98 -0.38
C ARG A 233 2.92 15.97 -1.07
N ALA A 234 3.41 14.76 -1.36
CA ALA A 234 2.64 13.77 -2.12
C ALA A 234 1.82 12.84 -1.22
N ILE A 235 2.24 12.61 0.03
CA ILE A 235 1.61 11.64 0.93
C ILE A 235 0.97 12.35 2.13
N LEU A 236 1.74 13.08 2.93
CA LEU A 236 1.25 13.61 4.21
C LEU A 236 0.22 14.73 4.03
N GLU A 237 0.37 15.57 3.00
CA GLU A 237 -0.60 16.63 2.66
C GLU A 237 -1.90 16.09 2.03
N HIS A 238 -1.93 14.80 1.71
CA HIS A 238 -3.07 14.10 1.10
C HIS A 238 -3.61 12.95 1.97
N ASP A 239 -3.26 12.94 3.26
CA ASP A 239 -3.71 11.88 4.17
C ASP A 239 -5.23 11.92 4.36
N HIS A 240 -5.82 10.74 4.57
CA HIS A 240 -7.26 10.59 4.75
C HIS A 240 -7.61 10.44 6.24
N PRO A 241 -8.57 11.19 6.79
CA PRO A 241 -8.89 11.14 8.23
C PRO A 241 -9.21 9.74 8.75
N LEU A 242 -9.82 8.88 7.93
CA LEU A 242 -10.10 7.49 8.33
C LEU A 242 -8.85 6.62 8.41
N ILE A 243 -7.81 6.87 7.60
CA ILE A 243 -6.56 6.12 7.67
C ILE A 243 -5.89 6.40 9.02
N GLU A 244 -5.79 7.68 9.40
CA GLU A 244 -5.23 8.07 10.69
C GLU A 244 -6.07 7.57 11.88
N TYR A 245 -7.40 7.65 11.78
CA TYR A 245 -8.29 7.01 12.75
C TYR A 245 -8.02 5.51 12.88
N GLY A 246 -7.95 4.81 11.75
CA GLY A 246 -7.78 3.37 11.70
C GLY A 246 -6.44 2.92 12.31
N ARG A 247 -5.36 3.63 11.97
CA ARG A 247 -4.01 3.42 12.53
C ARG A 247 -4.00 3.60 14.04
N ARG A 248 -4.53 4.73 14.54
CA ARG A 248 -4.62 5.00 16.00
C ARG A 248 -5.45 3.94 16.70
N ARG A 249 -6.59 3.55 16.12
CA ARG A 249 -7.50 2.54 16.66
C ARG A 249 -6.86 1.15 16.75
N ILE A 250 -5.99 0.78 15.79
CA ILE A 250 -5.18 -0.44 15.89
C ILE A 250 -4.24 -0.36 17.10
N ALA A 251 -3.52 0.74 17.26
CA ALA A 251 -2.58 0.92 18.37
C ALA A 251 -3.29 0.85 19.74
N GLU A 252 -4.46 1.48 19.86
CA GLU A 252 -5.32 1.39 21.04
C GLU A 252 -5.74 -0.07 21.33
N ALA A 253 -6.15 -0.82 20.30
CA ALA A 253 -6.56 -2.22 20.44
C ALA A 253 -5.40 -3.12 20.90
N LYS A 254 -4.19 -2.91 20.34
CA LYS A 254 -2.97 -3.62 20.76
C LYS A 254 -2.57 -3.29 22.20
N ALA A 255 -2.78 -2.06 22.65
CA ALA A 255 -2.49 -1.66 24.02
C ALA A 255 -3.48 -2.26 25.03
N ALA A 256 -4.74 -2.42 24.62
CA ALA A 256 -5.81 -2.93 25.48
C ALA A 256 -5.82 -4.46 25.63
N ASP A 257 -5.36 -5.21 24.62
CA ASP A 257 -5.41 -6.68 24.61
C ASP A 257 -4.08 -7.28 24.11
N ALA A 258 -3.35 -7.90 25.03
CA ALA A 258 -2.06 -8.53 24.75
C ALA A 258 -2.18 -9.74 23.81
N GLY A 259 -3.29 -10.48 23.85
CA GLY A 259 -3.54 -11.62 22.95
C GLY A 259 -3.83 -11.15 21.53
N LEU A 260 -4.64 -10.09 21.39
CA LEU A 260 -4.84 -9.44 20.09
C LEU A 260 -3.54 -8.85 19.56
N ARG A 261 -2.75 -8.20 20.41
CA ARG A 261 -1.43 -7.70 20.03
C ARG A 261 -0.52 -8.82 19.54
N GLY A 262 -0.43 -9.91 20.30
CA GLY A 262 0.32 -11.11 19.91
C GLY A 262 -0.13 -11.63 18.56
N LEU A 263 -1.43 -11.70 18.31
CA LEU A 263 -1.98 -12.08 17.00
C LEU A 263 -1.56 -11.15 15.86
N LEU A 264 -1.70 -9.83 16.04
CA LEU A 264 -1.46 -8.83 14.99
C LEU A 264 0.03 -8.63 14.70
N GLU A 265 0.87 -8.70 15.72
CA GLU A 265 2.34 -8.64 15.59
C GLU A 265 2.93 -10.02 15.25
N GLY A 266 2.14 -11.08 15.46
CA GLY A 266 2.47 -12.50 15.49
C GLY A 266 3.68 -12.83 16.35
N ARG A 267 3.55 -12.45 17.62
CA ARG A 267 4.43 -12.75 18.75
C ARG A 267 3.68 -13.61 19.78
#